data_AF-A0A7X1ZMM9-F1
#
_entry.id   AF-A0A7X1ZMM9-F1
#
_cell.length_a   1.000
_cell.length_b   1.000
_cell.length_c   1.000
_cell.angle_alpha   90.00
_cell.angle_beta   90.00
_cell.angle_gamma   90.00
#
_symmetry.space_group_name_H-M   'P 1'
#
loop_
_entity.id
_entity.type
_entity.pdbx_description
1 polymer ?
#
loop_
_entity_poly.entity_id
_entity_poly.type
_entity_poly.pdbx_seq_one_letter_code
_entity_poly.pdbx_strand_id
1 'polypeptide(L)' 'MVTIKVDDYNSFSQALKYFKTKCQQSGLSSDVKRHQEYEKPTERKRKKRLRAIRRQRRNMLKLERKQLRNY' A
#
# COMPACT_ATOMS: atom_id res chain seq x y z
N MET A 1 -9.00 -8.10 9.95
CA MET A 1 -9.84 -7.09 10.64
C MET A 1 -8.91 -6.19 11.44
N VAL A 2 -9.07 -4.87 11.37
CA VAL A 2 -8.23 -3.91 12.11
C VAL A 2 -8.96 -3.55 13.39
N THR A 3 -8.33 -3.80 14.54
CA THR A 3 -8.90 -3.53 15.87
C THR A 3 -7.88 -2.81 16.74
N ILE A 4 -8.32 -1.83 17.52
CA ILE A 4 -7.50 -1.10 18.48
C ILE A 4 -8.28 -1.00 19.79
N LYS A 5 -7.59 -1.20 20.92
CA LYS A 5 -8.14 -0.94 22.25
C LYS A 5 -7.93 0.54 22.58
N VAL A 6 -8.97 1.20 23.04
CA VAL A 6 -8.94 2.66 23.28
C VAL A 6 -8.23 2.99 24.59
N ASP A 7 -8.31 2.12 25.60
CA ASP A 7 -7.67 2.29 26.92
C ASP A 7 -6.14 2.36 26.88
N ASP A 8 -5.52 1.82 25.83
CA ASP A 8 -4.07 1.88 25.64
C ASP A 8 -3.58 3.29 25.27
N TYR A 9 -4.49 4.25 25.04
CA TYR A 9 -4.19 5.62 24.61
C TYR A 9 -4.76 6.67 25.56
N ASN A 10 -3.97 7.70 25.85
CA ASN A 10 -4.34 8.80 26.73
C ASN A 10 -5.53 9.65 26.21
N SER A 11 -5.86 9.57 24.92
CA SER A 11 -6.97 10.33 24.30
C SER A 11 -7.61 9.58 23.14
N PHE A 12 -8.94 9.70 23.01
CA PHE A 12 -9.71 9.14 21.89
C PHE A 12 -9.19 9.61 20.51
N SER A 13 -8.83 10.88 20.39
CA SER A 13 -8.29 11.44 19.14
C SER A 13 -7.00 10.73 18.71
N GLN A 14 -6.16 10.35 19.67
CA GLN A 14 -4.93 9.62 19.43
C GLN A 14 -5.19 8.18 18.99
N ALA A 15 -6.13 7.49 19.64
CA ALA A 15 -6.57 6.14 19.25
C ALA A 15 -7.16 6.14 17.82
N LEU A 16 -7.99 7.14 17.49
CA LEU A 16 -8.59 7.28 16.16
C LEU A 16 -7.55 7.53 15.07
N LYS A 17 -6.55 8.39 15.35
CA LYS A 17 -5.43 8.62 14.42
C LYS A 17 -4.66 7.32 14.15
N TYR A 18 -4.39 6.55 15.20
CA TYR A 18 -3.71 5.27 15.07
C TYR A 18 -4.54 4.25 14.27
N PHE A 19 -5.87 4.23 14.49
CA PHE A 19 -6.79 3.39 13.72
C PHE A 19 -6.79 3.72 12.23
N LYS A 20 -6.87 5.00 11.88
CA LYS A 20 -6.78 5.43 10.47
C LYS A 20 -5.48 4.97 9.83
N THR A 21 -4.35 5.12 10.53
CA THR A 21 -3.04 4.63 10.05
C THR A 21 -3.02 3.11 9.89
N LYS A 22 -3.56 2.35 10.85
CA LYS A 22 -3.64 0.89 10.77
C LYS A 22 -4.53 0.41 9.63
N CYS A 23 -5.68 1.06 9.40
CA CYS A 23 -6.53 0.80 8.25
C CYS A 23 -5.81 1.07 6.93
N GLN A 24 -5.03 2.16 6.85
CA GLN A 24 -4.22 2.45 5.67
C GLN A 24 -3.10 1.43 5.47
N GLN A 25 -2.38 1.05 6.54
CA GLN A 25 -1.31 0.07 6.51
C GLN A 25 -1.82 -1.32 6.12
N SER A 26 -3.01 -1.70 6.58
CA SER A 26 -3.65 -2.98 6.23
C SER A 26 -4.06 -3.05 4.75
N GLY A 27 -4.06 -1.93 4.03
CA GLY A 27 -4.47 -1.87 2.63
C GLY A 27 -5.99 -1.91 2.43
N LEU A 28 -6.79 -1.85 3.50
CA LEU A 28 -8.25 -1.95 3.45
C LEU A 28 -8.87 -0.97 2.43
N SER A 29 -8.43 0.29 2.43
CA SER A 29 -8.91 1.29 1.47
C SER A 29 -8.55 0.98 0.01
N SER A 30 -7.43 0.32 -0.23
CA SER A 30 -7.02 -0.13 -1.56
C SER A 30 -7.80 -1.35 -2.02
N ASP A 31 -8.17 -2.23 -1.09
CA ASP A 31 -8.98 -3.40 -1.39
C ASP A 31 -10.42 -3.02 -1.65
N VAL A 32 -11.01 -2.08 -0.90
CA VAL A 32 -12.34 -1.53 -1.21
C VAL A 32 -12.36 -0.99 -2.65
N LYS A 33 -11.39 -0.13 -3.01
CA LYS A 33 -11.28 0.40 -4.39
C LYS A 33 -11.09 -0.68 -5.45
N ARG A 34 -10.42 -1.79 -5.13
CA ARG A 34 -10.19 -2.88 -6.09
C ARG A 34 -11.45 -3.71 -6.34
N HIS A 35 -12.32 -3.83 -5.35
CA HIS A 35 -13.54 -4.65 -5.42
C HIS A 35 -14.80 -3.84 -5.71
N GLN A 36 -14.69 -2.52 -5.92
CA GLN A 36 -15.82 -1.67 -6.31
C GLN A 36 -16.44 -2.08 -7.66
N GLU A 37 -15.63 -2.64 -8.57
CA GLU A 37 -16.06 -3.05 -9.90
C GLU A 37 -15.56 -4.46 -10.21
N TYR A 38 -16.31 -5.19 -11.03
CA TYR A 38 -15.84 -6.48 -11.54
C TYR A 38 -14.71 -6.26 -12.54
N GLU A 39 -13.52 -6.75 -12.19
CA GLU A 39 -12.39 -6.82 -13.11
C GLU A 39 -12.26 -8.24 -13.66
N LYS A 40 -12.31 -8.38 -14.99
CA LYS A 40 -12.13 -9.69 -15.64
C LYS A 40 -10.80 -10.32 -15.22
N PRO A 41 -10.73 -11.65 -15.02
CA PRO A 41 -9.52 -12.31 -14.53
C PRO A 41 -8.30 -12.10 -15.43
N THR A 42 -8.51 -12.00 -16.74
CA THR A 42 -7.47 -11.70 -17.74
C THR A 42 -6.91 -10.28 -17.56
N GLU A 43 -7.78 -9.30 -17.35
CA GLU A 43 -7.40 -7.90 -17.12
C GLU A 43 -6.65 -7.74 -15.80
N ARG A 44 -7.14 -8.37 -14.73
CA ARG A 44 -6.46 -8.42 -13.43
C ARG A 44 -5.04 -8.99 -13.55
N LYS A 45 -4.88 -10.10 -14.29
CA LYS A 45 -3.56 -10.71 -14.57
C LYS A 45 -2.66 -9.75 -15.36
N ARG A 46 -3.20 -9.09 -16.41
CA ARG A 46 -2.47 -8.11 -17.23
C ARG A 46 -2.01 -6.91 -16.39
N LYS A 47 -2.89 -6.30 -15.59
CA LYS A 47 -2.54 -5.17 -14.70
C LYS A 47 -1.50 -5.58 -13.67
N LYS A 48 -1.59 -6.79 -13.08
CA LYS A 48 -0.58 -7.32 -12.14
C LYS A 48 0.80 -7.42 -12.80
N ARG A 49 0.90 -7.97 -14.02
CA ARG A 49 2.16 -8.08 -14.77
C ARG A 49 2.76 -6.70 -15.08
N LEU A 50 1.95 -5.77 -15.59
CA LEU A 50 2.41 -4.41 -15.89
C LEU A 50 2.90 -3.67 -14.65
N ARG A 51 2.23 -3.83 -13.50
CA ARG A 51 2.68 -3.25 -12.22
C ARG A 51 4.02 -3.83 -11.77
N ALA A 52 4.25 -5.13 -11.97
CA ALA A 52 5.53 -5.77 -11.65
C ALA A 52 6.69 -5.24 -12.50
N ILE A 53 6.49 -5.15 -13.82
CA ILE A 53 7.49 -4.58 -14.76
C ILE A 53 7.83 -3.14 -14.39
N ARG A 54 6.82 -2.30 -14.13
CA ARG A 54 7.04 -0.90 -13.68
C ARG A 54 7.79 -0.83 -12.35
N ARG A 55 7.53 -1.75 -11.41
CA ARG A 55 8.26 -1.83 -10.14
C ARG A 55 9.73 -2.20 -10.36
N GLN A 56 10.02 -3.20 -11.19
CA GLN A 56 11.39 -3.59 -11.52
C GLN A 56 12.16 -2.44 -12.15
N ARG A 57 11.58 -1.77 -13.17
CA ARG A 57 12.21 -0.62 -13.82
C ARG A 57 12.54 0.50 -12.82
N ARG A 58 11.61 0.83 -11.91
CA ARG A 58 11.85 1.84 -10.87
C ARG A 58 12.95 1.44 -9.88
N ASN A 59 13.07 0.15 -9.56
CA ASN A 59 14.12 -0.33 -8.66
C ASN A 59 15.50 -0.25 -9.33
N MET A 60 15.59 -0.60 -10.62
CA MET A 60 16.82 -0.47 -11.41
C MET A 60 17.30 0.98 -11.47
N LEU A 61 16.42 1.92 -11.83
CA LEU A 61 16.73 3.35 -11.86
C LEU A 61 17.19 3.89 -10.48
N LYS A 62 16.63 3.37 -9.38
CA LYS A 62 17.07 3.72 -8.02
C LYS A 62 18.47 3.19 -7.72
N LEU A 63 18.79 1.98 -8.19
CA LEU A 63 20.11 1.38 -8.00
C LEU A 63 21.18 2.16 -8.77
N GLU A 64 20.92 2.48 -10.04
CA GLU A 64 21.79 3.32 -10.87
C GLU A 64 22.05 4.67 -10.21
N ARG A 65 21.00 5.36 -9.76
CA ARG A 65 21.13 6.63 -9.01
C ARG A 65 21.98 6.49 -7.74
N LYS A 66 21.90 5.35 -7.04
CA LYS A 66 22.69 5.10 -5.82
C LYS A 66 24.16 4.87 -6.18
N GLN A 67 24.44 4.16 -7.26
CA GLN A 67 25.79 3.94 -7.77
C GLN A 67 26.44 5.27 -8.18
N LEU A 68 25.70 6.12 -8.91
CA LEU A 68 26.17 7.45 -9.31
C LEU A 68 26.42 8.41 -8.14
N ARG A 69 25.68 8.29 -7.03
CA ARG A 69 25.89 9.11 -5.83
C ARG A 69 27.12 8.70 -5.02
N ASN A 70 27.55 7.44 -5.16
CA ASN A 70 28.66 6.87 -4.40
C ASN A 70 30.01 6.99 -5.14
N TYR A 71 30.02 7.63 -6.31
CA TYR A 71 31.20 8.01 -7.09
C TYR A 71 31.34 9.54 -7.02
#